data_AF-A0A5N9H4C9-F1
#
_entry.id   AF-A0A5N9H4C9-F1
#
_cell.length_a   1.000
_cell.length_b   1.000
_cell.length_c   1.000
_cell.angle_alpha   90.00
_cell.angle_beta   90.00
_cell.angle_gamma   90.00
#
_symmetry.space_group_name_H-M   'P 1'
#
loop_
_entity.id
_entity.type
_entity.pdbx_description
1 polymer ?
#
loop_
_entity_poly.entity_id
_entity_poly.type
_entity_poly.pdbx_seq_one_letter_code
_entity_poly.pdbx_strand_id
1 'polypeptide(L)' 'MDIFRLNSREMRALLGTSSNSSSKDKGETLESGVFEVTYNQVLAEYGQDIAESLLEYIRTTRMKS' A
#
# COMPACT_ATOMS: atom_id res chain seq x y z
N MET A 1 -11.10 2.90 -12.94
CA MET A 1 -10.76 2.48 -11.57
C MET A 1 -9.27 2.67 -11.41
N ASP A 2 -8.84 3.51 -10.47
CA ASP A 2 -7.41 3.72 -10.22
C ASP A 2 -6.80 2.46 -9.55
N ILE A 3 -5.68 2.00 -10.11
CA ILE A 3 -4.90 0.87 -9.59
C ILE A 3 -3.57 1.43 -9.06
N PHE A 4 -3.31 1.14 -7.78
CA PHE A 4 -2.06 1.47 -7.11
C PHE A 4 -1.09 0.32 -7.23
N ARG A 5 0.08 0.60 -7.80
CA ARG A 5 1.17 -0.37 -7.94
C ARG A 5 2.20 -0.10 -6.85
N LEU A 6 2.02 -0.69 -5.67
CA LEU A 6 2.84 -0.42 -4.49
C LEU A 6 4.09 -1.31 -4.47
N ASN A 7 5.21 -0.77 -4.01
CA ASN A 7 6.37 -1.60 -3.67
C ASN A 7 6.21 -2.21 -2.25
N SER A 8 7.09 -3.15 -1.88
CA SER A 8 7.04 -3.81 -0.56
C SER A 8 7.12 -2.86 0.65
N ARG A 9 7.70 -1.66 0.50
CA ARG A 9 7.75 -0.65 1.57
C ARG A 9 6.41 0.07 1.69
N GLU A 10 5.84 0.49 0.57
CA GLU A 10 4.54 1.15 0.49
C GLU A 10 3.41 0.22 0.96
N MET A 11 3.47 -1.07 0.57
CA MET A 11 2.51 -2.06 1.03
C MET A 11 2.58 -2.27 2.55
N ARG A 12 3.78 -2.35 3.14
CA ARG A 12 3.94 -2.47 4.60
C ARG A 12 3.42 -1.25 5.35
N ALA A 13 3.64 -0.06 4.79
CA ALA A 13 3.12 1.19 5.34
C ALA A 13 1.59 1.21 5.30
N LEU A 14 0.99 0.79 4.19
CA LEU A 14 -0.47 0.68 4.05
C LEU A 14 -1.07 -0.32 5.06
N LEU A 15 -0.42 -1.48 5.25
CA LEU A 15 -0.85 -2.51 6.19
C LEU A 15 -0.71 -2.11 7.67
N GLY A 16 -0.12 -0.94 7.98
CA GLY A 16 0.16 -0.54 9.37
C GLY A 16 1.19 -1.44 10.07
N THR A 17 1.90 -2.28 9.32
CA THR A 17 2.91 -3.18 9.86
C THR A 17 4.20 -2.40 10.11
N SER A 18 4.35 -1.87 11.32
CA SER A 18 5.65 -1.39 11.79
C SER A 18 6.64 -2.57 11.80
N SER A 19 7.89 -2.33 11.42
CA SER A 19 8.96 -3.34 11.36
C SER A 19 9.27 -4.04 12.71
N ASN A 20 8.52 -3.73 13.77
CA ASN A 20 8.61 -4.32 15.10
C ASN A 20 7.50 -5.34 15.40
N SER A 21 6.50 -5.54 14.53
CA SER A 21 5.50 -6.56 14.75
C SER A 21 6.07 -7.93 14.38
N SER A 22 6.56 -8.64 15.40
CA SER A 22 6.87 -10.07 15.38
C SER A 22 5.58 -10.89 15.18
N SER A 23 4.94 -10.73 14.02
CA SER A 23 3.84 -11.60 13.61
C SER A 23 4.42 -12.80 12.89
N LYS A 24 4.86 -13.78 13.69
CA LYS A 24 4.90 -15.19 13.27
C LYS A 24 3.45 -15.62 13.04
N ASP A 25 2.86 -15.24 11.92
CA ASP A 25 1.75 -15.94 11.28
C ASP A 25 1.41 -15.22 9.98
N LYS A 26 1.30 -15.96 8.88
CA LYS A 26 1.20 -15.50 7.48
C LYS A 26 2.53 -15.08 6.86
N GLY A 27 3.37 -16.09 6.66
CA GLY A 27 4.46 -16.02 5.69
C GLY A 27 3.91 -15.81 4.28
N GLU A 28 3.87 -14.56 3.85
CA GLU A 28 4.14 -14.20 2.47
C GLU A 28 5.20 -13.10 2.51
N THR A 29 6.45 -13.57 2.53
CA THR A 29 7.60 -12.99 1.84
C THR A 29 7.22 -11.80 0.93
N LEU A 30 7.09 -10.59 1.49
CA LEU A 30 7.06 -9.33 0.73
C LEU A 30 8.47 -8.99 0.19
N GLU A 31 9.27 -10.00 -0.18
CA GLU A 31 10.72 -9.83 -0.42
C GLU A 31 11.05 -9.19 -1.77
N SER A 32 10.16 -9.24 -2.77
CA SER A 32 10.31 -8.45 -3.99
C SER A 32 9.04 -8.57 -4.83
N GLY A 33 8.27 -7.49 -4.96
CA GLY A 33 7.04 -7.50 -5.74
C GLY A 33 6.45 -6.10 -5.95
N VAL A 34 5.70 -5.97 -7.05
CA VAL A 34 4.77 -4.86 -7.27
C VAL A 34 3.39 -5.36 -6.87
N PHE A 35 2.82 -4.77 -5.82
CA PHE A 35 1.50 -5.11 -5.30
C PHE A 35 0.47 -4.22 -5.96
N GLU A 36 -0.52 -4.83 -6.62
CA GLU A 36 -1.59 -4.09 -7.28
C GLU A 36 -2.80 -4.05 -6.37
N VAL A 37 -3.16 -2.86 -5.90
CA VAL A 37 -4.30 -2.63 -5.02
C VAL A 37 -5.21 -1.61 -5.67
N THR A 38 -6.51 -1.89 -5.72
CA THR A 38 -7.47 -0.94 -6.32
C THR A 38 -7.85 0.14 -5.32
N TYR A 39 -8.18 1.35 -5.79
CA TYR A 39 -8.70 2.41 -4.93
C TYR A 39 -9.89 1.95 -4.08
N ASN A 40 -10.82 1.19 -4.67
CA ASN A 40 -11.99 0.70 -3.95
C ASN A 40 -11.64 -0.33 -2.87
N GLN A 41 -10.60 -1.15 -3.10
CA GLN A 41 -10.10 -2.04 -2.08
C GLN A 41 -9.51 -1.25 -0.91
N VAL A 42 -8.73 -0.21 -1.19
CA VAL A 42 -8.18 0.65 -0.14
C VAL A 42 -9.29 1.38 0.62
N LEU A 43 -10.28 1.90 -0.10
CA LEU A 43 -11.45 2.56 0.47
C LEU A 43 -12.24 1.64 1.40
N ALA A 44 -12.44 0.37 0.99
CA ALA A 44 -13.21 -0.60 1.76
C ALA A 44 -12.44 -1.11 3.00
N GLU A 45 -11.13 -1.30 2.89
CA GLU A 45 -10.31 -1.88 3.96
C GLU A 45 -9.73 -0.85 4.94
N TYR A 46 -9.38 0.35 4.46
CA TYR A 46 -8.65 1.37 5.24
C TYR A 46 -9.39 2.71 5.34
N GLY A 47 -10.49 2.89 4.60
CA GLY A 47 -11.30 4.11 4.62
C GLY A 47 -10.87 5.17 3.61
N GLN A 48 -11.71 6.21 3.48
CA GLN A 48 -11.57 7.25 2.47
C GLN A 48 -10.29 8.08 2.66
N ASP A 49 -10.01 8.52 3.88
CA ASP A 49 -8.85 9.37 4.18
C ASP A 49 -7.52 8.72 3.73
N ILE A 50 -7.39 7.41 3.93
CA ILE A 50 -6.21 6.64 3.52
C ILE A 50 -6.17 6.46 2.01
N ALA A 51 -7.31 6.17 1.37
CA ALA A 51 -7.40 6.02 -0.08
C ALA A 51 -7.04 7.32 -0.81
N GLU A 52 -7.50 8.47 -0.32
CA GLU A 52 -7.18 9.80 -0.87
C GLU A 52 -5.71 10.17 -0.64
N SER A 53 -5.19 9.91 0.57
CA SER A 53 -3.77 10.14 0.89
C SER A 53 -2.83 9.31 0.00
N LEU A 54 -3.17 8.04 -0.24
CA LEU A 54 -2.39 7.16 -1.11
C LEU A 54 -2.44 7.60 -2.57
N LEU A 55 -3.63 8.04 -3.04
CA LEU A 55 -3.81 8.60 -4.38
C LEU A 55 -2.95 9.84 -4.59
N GLU A 56 -2.95 10.76 -3.63
CA GLU A 56 -2.13 11.97 -3.67
C GLU A 56 -0.62 11.65 -3.67
N TYR A 57 -0.20 10.74 -2.79
CA TYR A 57 1.20 10.29 -2.72
C TYR A 57 1.67 9.70 -4.07
N ILE A 58 0.89 8.84 -4.71
CA ILE A 58 1.26 8.24 -6.00
C ILE A 58 1.30 9.28 -7.11
N ARG A 59 0.33 10.20 -7.16
CA ARG A 59 0.31 11.29 -8.15
C ARG A 59 1.54 12.19 -8.01
N THR A 60 1.88 12.59 -6.79
CA THR A 60 2.99 13.50 -6.52
C THR A 60 4.36 12.87 -6.75
N THR A 61 4.53 11.59 -6.43
CA THR A 61 5.80 10.87 -6.60
C THR A 61 6.06 10.42 -8.04
N ARG A 62 5.03 10.11 -8.83
CA ARG A 62 5.18 9.58 -10.20
C ARG A 62 5.09 10.61 -11.31
N MET A 63 4.59 11.82 -11.04
CA MET A 63 4.67 12.94 -11.99
C MET A 63 6.05 13.63 -12.03
N LYS A 64 6.98 13.23 -11.16
CA LYS A 64 8.34 13.80 -11.08
C LYS A 64 9.43 12.97 -11.78
N SER A 65 9.08 11.96 -12.58
CA SER A 65 10.02 11.18 -13.41
C SER A 65 9.87 11.51 -14.89
#